data_AF-A0A520N7A9-F1
#
_entry.id   AF-A0A520N7A9-F1
#
_cell.length_a   1.000
_cell.length_b   1.000
_cell.length_c   1.000
_cell.angle_alpha   90.00
_cell.angle_beta   90.00
_cell.angle_gamma   90.00
#
_symmetry.space_group_name_H-M   'P 1'
#
loop_
_entity.id
_entity.type
_entity.pdbx_description
1 polymer ?
#
loop_
_entity_poly.entity_id
_entity_poly.type
_entity_poly.pdbx_seq_one_letter_code
_entity_poly.pdbx_strand_id
1 'polypeptide(L)'
;MNATSLQALLPSLDPLLIASVCAIFVFAGIVKGFLGIGLPAAAMGLLTLIISPTEAISLLWLPILFTNVFQFGRASNKREIMVTYKWFAAAIFFSIFLTSLFINDYPTALLTVAIGVAMVIFSLNLLFGLSLPVGPGR
;
A
#
# COMPACT_ATOMS: atom_id res chain seq x y z
N MET A 1 13.65 -16.41 -28.80
CA MET A 1 13.81 -16.74 -27.36
C MET A 1 12.56 -17.50 -26.96
N ASN A 2 12.65 -18.83 -26.83
CA ASN A 2 11.50 -19.68 -26.56
C ASN A 2 11.02 -19.47 -25.12
N ALA A 3 9.69 -19.45 -24.92
CA ALA A 3 9.09 -19.30 -23.59
C ALA A 3 9.61 -20.33 -22.56
N THR A 4 10.15 -21.45 -23.04
CA THR A 4 10.73 -22.54 -22.25
C THR A 4 12.06 -22.18 -21.57
N SER A 5 12.89 -21.28 -22.13
CA SER A 5 14.17 -20.90 -21.50
C SER A 5 14.01 -19.89 -20.36
N LEU A 6 12.92 -19.11 -20.35
CA LEU A 6 12.60 -18.19 -19.25
C LEU A 6 12.05 -18.93 -18.02
N GLN A 7 11.25 -19.97 -18.23
CA GLN A 7 10.73 -20.82 -17.17
C GLN A 7 11.83 -21.63 -16.45
N ALA A 8 12.91 -21.98 -17.17
CA ALA A 8 14.06 -22.68 -16.61
C ALA A 8 14.96 -21.78 -15.73
N LEU A 9 14.93 -20.45 -15.93
CA LEU A 9 15.74 -19.50 -15.17
C LEU A 9 15.05 -18.99 -13.90
N LEU A 10 13.71 -19.07 -13.83
CA LEU A 10 12.86 -18.64 -12.70
C LEU A 10 11.93 -19.79 -12.29
N PRO A 11 12.43 -20.78 -11.52
CA PRO A 11 11.80 -22.10 -11.40
C PRO A 11 10.52 -22.16 -10.53
N SER A 12 9.84 -21.05 -10.25
CA SER A 12 8.63 -21.06 -9.41
C SER A 12 7.73 -19.82 -9.48
N LEU A 13 7.95 -18.87 -10.39
CA LEU A 13 7.09 -17.69 -10.50
C LEU A 13 6.36 -17.70 -11.85
N ASP A 14 5.03 -17.90 -11.81
CA ASP A 14 4.17 -17.83 -13.00
C ASP A 14 4.38 -16.46 -13.69
N PRO A 15 4.91 -16.43 -14.93
CA PRO A 15 5.17 -15.17 -15.63
C PRO A 15 3.92 -14.30 -15.77
N LEU A 16 2.74 -14.93 -15.86
CA LEU A 16 1.47 -14.22 -15.94
C LEU A 16 1.12 -13.53 -14.63
N LEU A 17 1.40 -14.17 -13.49
CA LEU A 17 1.21 -13.58 -12.16
C LEU A 17 2.11 -12.35 -11.98
N ILE A 18 3.39 -12.46 -12.33
CA ILE A 18 4.33 -11.32 -12.26
C ILE A 18 3.85 -10.17 -13.13
N ALA A 19 3.46 -10.45 -14.38
CA ALA A 19 2.95 -9.43 -15.29
C ALA A 19 1.70 -8.73 -14.72
N SER A 20 0.80 -9.50 -14.10
CA SER A 20 -0.42 -8.99 -13.46
C SER A 20 -0.09 -8.08 -12.27
N VAL A 21 0.81 -8.51 -11.39
CA VAL A 21 1.27 -7.72 -10.24
C VAL A 21 1.91 -6.40 -10.69
N CYS A 22 2.80 -6.45 -11.69
CA CYS A 22 3.40 -5.26 -12.28
C CYS A 22 2.36 -4.30 -12.87
N ALA A 23 1.39 -4.82 -13.63
CA ALA A 23 0.31 -4.02 -14.20
C ALA A 23 -0.54 -3.33 -13.12
N ILE A 24 -0.87 -4.05 -12.04
CA ILE A 24 -1.60 -3.51 -10.89
C ILE A 24 -0.80 -2.38 -10.22
N PHE A 25 0.51 -2.55 -10.01
CA PHE A 25 1.34 -1.50 -9.41
C PHE A 25 1.48 -0.26 -10.29
N VAL A 26 1.60 -0.43 -11.62
CA VAL A 26 1.59 0.69 -12.57
C VAL A 26 0.28 1.45 -12.49
N PHE A 27 -0.86 0.74 -12.54
CA PHE A 27 -2.18 1.34 -12.41
C PHE A 27 -2.36 2.06 -11.06
N ALA A 28 -2.00 1.42 -9.95
CA ALA A 28 -2.06 2.03 -8.62
C ALA A 28 -1.13 3.25 -8.50
N GLY A 29 0.02 3.24 -9.17
CA GLY A 29 0.92 4.39 -9.29
C GLY A 29 0.28 5.57 -10.01
N ILE A 30 -0.45 5.32 -11.09
CA ILE A 30 -1.22 6.34 -11.81
C ILE A 30 -2.29 6.93 -10.88
N VAL A 31 -3.07 6.07 -10.19
CA VAL A 31 -4.08 6.51 -9.21
C VAL A 31 -3.46 7.37 -8.10
N LYS A 32 -2.27 6.98 -7.60
CA LYS A 32 -1.51 7.80 -6.65
C LYS A 32 -1.12 9.16 -7.22
N GLY A 33 -0.71 9.21 -8.48
CA GLY A 33 -0.37 10.46 -9.16
C GLY A 33 -1.55 11.44 -9.23
N PHE A 34 -2.76 10.93 -9.48
CA PHE A 34 -3.98 11.74 -9.53
C PHE A 34 -4.51 12.12 -8.14
N LEU A 35 -4.51 11.19 -7.17
CA LEU A 35 -5.16 11.37 -5.86
C LEU A 35 -4.20 11.71 -4.71
N GLY A 36 -2.89 11.61 -4.91
CA GLY A 36 -1.86 11.78 -3.87
C GLY A 36 -1.72 10.60 -2.90
N ILE A 37 -2.83 9.97 -2.48
CA ILE A 37 -2.87 8.99 -1.36
C ILE A 37 -3.40 7.59 -1.74
N GLY A 38 -3.77 7.35 -3.00
CA GLY A 38 -4.56 6.18 -3.41
C GLY A 38 -3.81 4.86 -3.64
N LEU A 39 -2.47 4.82 -3.55
CA LEU A 39 -1.70 3.62 -3.91
C LEU A 39 -2.05 2.38 -3.09
N PRO A 40 -2.10 2.42 -1.75
CA PRO A 40 -2.44 1.24 -0.96
C PRO A 40 -3.86 0.76 -1.27
N ALA A 41 -4.78 1.69 -1.48
CA ALA A 41 -6.17 1.37 -1.75
C ALA A 41 -6.32 0.66 -3.11
N ALA A 42 -5.87 1.29 -4.19
CA ALA A 42 -5.99 0.73 -5.53
C ALA A 42 -5.24 -0.60 -5.67
N ALA A 43 -4.03 -0.70 -5.10
CA ALA A 43 -3.24 -1.92 -5.18
C ALA A 43 -3.81 -3.05 -4.32
N MET A 44 -4.19 -2.80 -3.06
CA MET A 44 -4.77 -3.85 -2.21
C MET A 44 -6.06 -4.39 -2.82
N GLY A 45 -6.96 -3.51 -3.30
CA GLY A 45 -8.22 -3.94 -3.90
C GLY A 45 -8.08 -4.84 -5.12
N LEU A 46 -6.97 -4.73 -5.87
CA LEU A 46 -6.69 -5.55 -7.05
C LEU A 46 -5.81 -6.76 -6.74
N LEU A 47 -4.75 -6.59 -5.92
CA LEU A 47 -3.82 -7.68 -5.57
C LEU A 47 -4.53 -8.78 -4.77
N THR A 48 -5.40 -8.44 -3.82
CA THR A 48 -6.08 -9.46 -3.00
C THR A 48 -7.10 -10.30 -3.77
N LEU A 49 -7.35 -10.00 -5.04
CA LEU A 49 -8.15 -10.85 -5.94
C LEU A 49 -7.34 -12.03 -6.50
N ILE A 50 -6.01 -11.91 -6.52
CA ILE A 50 -5.12 -12.87 -7.19
C ILE A 50 -4.10 -13.52 -6.24
N ILE A 51 -3.77 -12.87 -5.12
CA ILE A 51 -2.84 -13.36 -4.10
C ILE A 51 -3.40 -13.16 -2.69
N SER A 52 -2.80 -13.82 -1.70
CA SER A 52 -3.25 -13.68 -0.32
C SER A 52 -3.00 -12.25 0.22
N PRO A 53 -3.79 -11.76 1.19
CA PRO A 53 -3.58 -10.44 1.78
C PRO A 53 -2.17 -10.25 2.37
N THR A 54 -1.62 -11.29 2.98
CA THR A 54 -0.28 -11.25 3.59
C THR A 54 0.81 -11.05 2.53
N GLU A 55 0.71 -11.73 1.38
CA GLU A 55 1.61 -11.54 0.25
C GLU A 55 1.44 -10.15 -0.37
N ALA A 56 0.19 -9.69 -0.54
CA ALA A 56 -0.10 -8.37 -1.07
C ALA A 56 0.53 -7.26 -0.22
N ILE A 57 0.39 -7.32 1.11
CA ILE A 57 1.01 -6.38 2.06
C ILE A 57 2.53 -6.38 1.91
N SER A 58 3.13 -7.57 1.81
CA SER A 58 4.58 -7.74 1.69
C SER A 58 5.12 -7.09 0.41
N LEU A 59 4.43 -7.26 -0.71
CA LEU A 59 4.78 -6.64 -1.99
C LEU A 59 4.57 -5.12 -1.97
N LEU A 60 3.49 -4.65 -1.34
CA LEU A 60 3.11 -3.24 -1.32
C LEU A 60 4.02 -2.35 -0.49
N TRP A 61 4.59 -2.89 0.58
CA TRP A 61 5.42 -2.10 1.50
C TRP A 61 6.60 -1.44 0.79
N LEU A 62 7.28 -2.16 -0.10
CA LEU A 62 8.45 -1.67 -0.82
C LEU A 62 8.17 -0.43 -1.69
N PRO A 63 7.21 -0.44 -2.64
CA PRO A 63 6.90 0.73 -3.47
C PRO A 63 6.28 1.87 -2.66
N ILE A 64 5.50 1.59 -1.61
CA ILE A 64 4.96 2.62 -0.72
C ILE A 64 6.11 3.37 -0.04
N LEU A 65 7.03 2.65 0.58
CA LEU A 65 8.18 3.26 1.22
C LEU A 65 9.03 4.03 0.23
N PHE A 66 9.38 3.43 -0.90
CA PHE A 66 10.22 4.07 -1.90
C PHE A 66 9.62 5.41 -2.35
N THR A 67 8.34 5.40 -2.76
CA THR A 67 7.69 6.61 -3.25
C THR A 67 7.47 7.65 -2.14
N ASN A 68 7.14 7.23 -0.91
CA ASN A 68 6.94 8.15 0.21
C ASN A 68 8.25 8.80 0.68
N VAL A 69 9.33 8.02 0.77
CA VAL A 69 10.66 8.52 1.15
C VAL A 69 11.17 9.48 0.07
N PHE A 70 10.99 9.15 -1.21
CA PHE A 70 11.37 10.04 -2.30
C PHE A 70 10.56 11.35 -2.29
N GLN A 71 9.26 11.30 -2.01
CA GLN A 71 8.40 12.48 -1.86
C GLN A 71 8.86 13.36 -0.68
N PHE A 72 9.10 12.77 0.48
CA PHE A 72 9.63 13.50 1.63
C PHE A 72 11.01 14.10 1.35
N GLY A 73 11.87 13.36 0.65
CA GLY A 73 13.18 13.82 0.20
C GLY A 73 13.13 15.01 -0.75
N ARG A 74 12.00 15.26 -1.44
CA ARG A 74 11.81 16.41 -2.34
C ARG A 74 11.05 17.57 -1.71
N ALA A 75 10.51 17.41 -0.50
CA ALA A 75 9.82 18.49 0.19
C ALA A 75 10.80 19.62 0.56
N SER A 76 10.37 20.88 0.43
CA SER A 76 11.18 22.05 0.82
C SER A 76 11.31 22.19 2.34
N ASN A 77 10.24 21.93 3.08
CA ASN A 77 10.16 22.15 4.54
C ASN A 77 10.30 20.86 5.37
N LYS A 78 11.22 19.96 5.00
CA LYS A 78 11.35 18.61 5.62
C LYS A 78 11.48 18.66 7.14
N ARG A 79 12.23 19.64 7.66
CA ARG A 79 12.48 19.80 9.10
C ARG A 79 11.21 20.19 9.85
N GLU A 80 10.42 21.09 9.29
CA GLU A 80 9.14 21.52 9.86
C GLU A 80 8.14 20.35 9.86
N ILE A 81 8.02 19.63 8.73
CA ILE A 81 7.18 18.44 8.61
C ILE A 81 7.56 17.40 9.67
N MET A 82 8.87 17.12 9.85
CA MET A 82 9.34 16.15 10.83
C MET A 82 8.95 16.53 12.26
N VAL A 83 9.09 17.81 12.64
CA VAL A 83 8.77 18.27 14.00
C VAL A 83 7.26 18.27 14.26
N THR A 84 6.46 18.70 13.27
CA THR A 84 5.00 18.76 13.37
C THR A 84 4.38 17.37 13.47
N TYR A 85 4.86 16.40 12.69
CA TYR A 85 4.27 15.06 12.61
C TYR A 85 5.02 13.99 13.42
N LYS A 86 6.04 14.33 14.23
CA LYS A 86 6.85 13.33 14.97
C LYS A 86 6.03 12.37 15.84
N TRP A 87 5.02 12.89 16.55
CA TRP A 87 4.18 12.09 17.44
C TRP A 87 3.24 11.17 16.66
N PHE A 88 2.70 11.66 15.54
CA PHE A 88 1.88 10.88 14.64
C PHE A 88 2.70 9.76 13.97
N ALA A 89 3.90 10.07 13.50
CA ALA A 89 4.83 9.09 12.93
C ALA A 89 5.24 8.04 13.97
N ALA A 90 5.55 8.45 15.21
CA ALA A 90 5.86 7.52 16.29
C ALA A 90 4.67 6.60 16.60
N ALA A 91 3.45 7.13 16.71
CA ALA A 91 2.26 6.33 16.96
C ALA A 91 2.02 5.29 15.86
N ILE A 92 2.16 5.67 14.59
CA ILE A 92 2.06 4.74 13.45
C ILE A 92 3.17 3.69 13.52
N PHE A 93 4.41 4.09 13.78
CA PHE A 93 5.54 3.18 13.87
C PHE A 93 5.32 2.12 14.96
N PHE A 94 4.95 2.54 16.17
CA PHE A 94 4.65 1.63 17.27
C PHE A 94 3.45 0.73 16.96
N SER A 95 2.40 1.26 16.34
CA SER A 95 1.23 0.47 15.95
C SER A 95 1.57 -0.62 14.93
N ILE A 96 2.30 -0.27 13.87
CA ILE A 96 2.75 -1.23 12.85
C ILE A 96 3.69 -2.26 13.47
N PHE A 97 4.66 -1.82 14.28
CA PHE A 97 5.61 -2.71 14.93
C PHE A 97 4.89 -3.73 15.83
N LEU A 98 3.97 -3.27 16.69
CA LEU A 98 3.23 -4.14 17.58
C LEU A 98 2.33 -5.10 16.79
N THR A 99 1.62 -4.61 15.77
CA THR A 99 0.77 -5.46 14.91
C THR A 99 1.58 -6.50 14.15
N SER A 100 2.77 -6.13 13.68
CA SER A 100 3.69 -7.03 12.96
C SER A 100 4.15 -8.22 13.82
N LEU A 101 4.25 -8.07 15.14
CA LEU A 101 4.63 -9.18 16.03
C LEU A 101 3.57 -10.27 16.09
N PHE A 102 2.30 -9.92 15.90
CA PHE A 102 1.16 -10.84 16.03
C PHE A 102 0.54 -11.22 14.68
N ILE A 103 1.04 -10.70 13.55
CA ILE A 103 0.35 -10.82 12.26
C ILE A 103 0.20 -12.28 11.77
N ASN A 104 1.13 -13.16 12.16
CA ASN A 104 1.10 -14.58 11.78
C ASN A 104 0.05 -15.38 12.56
N ASP A 105 -0.42 -14.89 13.70
CA ASP A 105 -1.41 -15.58 14.53
C ASP A 105 -2.86 -15.30 14.08
N TYR A 106 -3.06 -14.34 13.17
CA TYR A 106 -4.40 -13.98 12.69
C TYR A 106 -4.83 -14.79 11.48
N PRO A 107 -6.09 -15.26 11.44
CA PRO A 107 -6.61 -15.99 10.28
C PRO A 107 -6.69 -15.07 9.07
N THR A 108 -6.30 -15.58 7.90
CA THR A 108 -6.33 -14.84 6.62
C THR A 108 -7.70 -14.27 6.30
N ALA A 109 -8.79 -14.98 6.66
CA ALA A 109 -10.15 -14.50 6.51
C ALA A 109 -10.42 -13.18 7.26
N LEU A 110 -9.89 -13.04 8.48
CA LEU A 110 -10.03 -11.80 9.26
C LEU A 110 -9.27 -10.65 8.60
N LEU A 111 -8.05 -10.91 8.10
CA LEU A 111 -7.28 -9.91 7.34
C LEU A 111 -8.06 -9.46 6.09
N THR A 112 -8.60 -10.42 5.31
CA THR A 112 -9.38 -10.12 4.10
C THR A 112 -10.59 -9.25 4.42
N VAL A 113 -11.36 -9.59 5.47
CA VAL A 113 -12.54 -8.80 5.87
C VAL A 113 -12.13 -7.42 6.35
N ALA A 114 -11.10 -7.31 7.19
CA ALA A 114 -10.62 -6.02 7.72
C ALA A 114 -10.15 -5.10 6.60
N ILE A 115 -9.34 -5.61 5.67
CA ILE A 115 -8.87 -4.87 4.49
C ILE A 115 -10.06 -4.50 3.62
N GLY A 116 -10.98 -5.43 3.32
CA GLY A 116 -12.16 -5.16 2.51
C GLY A 116 -13.04 -4.06 3.09
N VAL A 117 -13.31 -4.09 4.41
CA VAL A 117 -14.06 -3.04 5.11
C VAL A 117 -13.34 -1.69 5.03
N ALA A 118 -12.03 -1.67 5.32
CA ALA A 118 -11.23 -0.45 5.20
C ALA A 118 -11.27 0.14 3.78
N MET A 119 -11.23 -0.73 2.76
CA MET A 119 -11.30 -0.37 1.35
C MET A 119 -12.67 0.19 0.94
N VAL A 120 -13.76 -0.40 1.44
CA VAL A 120 -15.12 0.13 1.23
C VAL A 120 -15.25 1.51 1.86
N ILE A 121 -14.84 1.67 3.12
CA ILE A 121 -14.87 2.96 3.82
C ILE A 121 -14.04 4.01 3.06
N PHE A 122 -12.83 3.66 2.64
CA PHE A 122 -11.96 4.55 1.88
C PHE A 122 -12.61 4.97 0.55
N SER A 123 -13.18 4.02 -0.19
CA SER A 123 -13.80 4.27 -1.50
C SER A 123 -15.06 5.13 -1.37
N LEU A 124 -15.87 4.92 -0.33
CA LEU A 124 -17.04 5.74 -0.05
C LEU A 124 -16.63 7.18 0.32
N ASN A 125 -15.62 7.35 1.17
CA ASN A 125 -15.10 8.69 1.49
C ASN A 125 -14.59 9.43 0.25
N LEU A 126 -13.92 8.72 -0.66
CA LEU A 126 -13.43 9.29 -1.91
C LEU A 126 -14.58 9.66 -2.87
N LEU A 127 -15.62 8.82 -2.96
CA LEU A 127 -16.77 9.03 -3.83
C LEU A 127 -17.65 10.21 -3.38
N PHE A 128 -17.92 10.31 -2.09
CA PHE A 128 -18.77 11.38 -1.53
C PHE A 128 -17.98 12.64 -1.17
N GLY A 129 -16.65 12.59 -1.21
CA GLY A 129 -15.79 13.74 -0.88
C GLY A 129 -15.98 14.25 0.55
N LEU A 130 -16.28 13.35 1.50
CA LEU A 130 -16.49 13.69 2.92
C LEU A 130 -15.20 14.26 3.51
N SER A 131 -15.06 15.57 3.40
CA SER A 131 -13.98 16.33 4.01
C SER A 131 -14.38 16.60 5.45
N LEU A 132 -13.93 15.77 6.40
CA LEU A 132 -14.02 16.13 7.80
C LEU A 132 -13.14 17.38 7.99
N PRO A 133 -13.69 18.52 8.46
CA PRO A 133 -12.89 19.70 8.74
C PRO A 133 -11.98 19.40 9.92
N VAL A 134 -10.80 18.87 9.64
CA VAL A 134 -9.71 18.78 10.60
C VAL A 134 -9.27 20.22 10.83
N GLY A 135 -9.38 20.68 12.10
CA GLY A 135 -9.22 22.09 12.50
C GLY A 135 -7.93 22.74 11.96
N PRO A 136 -7.88 24.09 11.96
CA PRO A 136 -6.92 24.86 11.16
C PRO A 136 -5.50 24.34 11.37
N GLY A 137 -4.94 23.74 10.30
CA GLY A 137 -3.52 23.49 10.19
C GLY A 137 -2.81 24.82 10.32
N ARG A 138 -1.93 24.93 11.31
CA ARG A 138 -1.06 26.11 11.46
C ARG A 138 -0.15 26.25 10.25
#